data_AF-A0A5B1LEU2-F1
#
_entry.id   AF-A0A5B1LEU2-F1
#
_cell.length_a   1.000
_cell.length_b   1.000
_cell.length_c   1.000
_cell.angle_alpha   90.00
_cell.angle_beta   90.00
_cell.angle_gamma   90.00
#
_symmetry.space_group_name_H-M   'P 1'
#
loop_
_entity.id
_entity.type
_entity.pdbx_description
1 polymer ?
#
loop_
_entity_poly.entity_id
_entity_poly.type
_entity_poly.pdbx_seq_one_letter_code
_entity_poly.pdbx_strand_id
1 'polypeptide(L)'
;MLRRILIPALAVAALVFTPAAAPSGARAVPVLDPGGGGGGTDQGGPSIDSGGACSSTHTFSSGSTLFETCFTSDGNMVEFKVGVVGGGPFELIRSGAFVEGYALCSTAGGVSGFDASVLGETGFNDPTIAQPGGANTFPLTITRTTTDGRFSLKQKFSASASRIVTITMSVTNTSGGDLAGVKLSRLGDIDLIGEVFDIHNDFGLSTRRSAIVFDNPGSALTLTGTSRGRPVVTSVGFFPDNHDSCAPLAGVSVTGPEDMMAKATYNLGTINAGDTREVAFTYSGD
;
A
#
# COMPACT_ATOMS: atom_id res chain seq x y z
N MET A 1 54.02 -41.04 8.01
CA MET A 1 53.41 -40.34 9.18
C MET A 1 51.96 -40.03 8.84
N LEU A 2 51.02 -40.87 9.30
CA LEU A 2 49.59 -40.74 8.99
C LEU A 2 48.91 -39.98 10.15
N ARG A 3 48.48 -38.73 9.93
CA ARG A 3 47.73 -37.94 10.92
C ARG A 3 46.25 -38.32 10.85
N ARG A 4 45.73 -38.94 11.91
CA ARG A 4 44.28 -39.14 12.12
C ARG A 4 43.66 -37.82 12.57
N ILE A 5 42.65 -37.37 11.83
CA ILE A 5 41.80 -36.21 12.16
C ILE A 5 40.56 -36.76 12.89
N LEU A 6 40.35 -36.35 14.14
CA LEU A 6 39.11 -36.61 14.90
C LEU A 6 38.09 -35.52 14.56
N ILE A 7 36.90 -35.93 14.14
CA ILE A 7 35.72 -35.06 13.97
C ILE A 7 34.88 -35.18 15.25
N PRO A 8 34.53 -34.07 15.93
CA PRO A 8 33.65 -34.13 17.10
C PRO A 8 32.18 -34.25 16.65
N ALA A 9 31.44 -35.13 17.33
CA ALA A 9 30.01 -35.32 17.13
C ALA A 9 29.20 -34.13 17.66
N LEU A 10 28.35 -33.56 16.81
CA LEU A 10 27.44 -32.48 17.14
C LEU A 10 26.15 -33.07 17.75
N ALA A 11 25.87 -32.74 19.02
CA ALA A 11 24.64 -33.13 19.68
C ALA A 11 23.49 -32.18 19.30
N VAL A 12 22.41 -32.73 18.76
CA VAL A 12 21.18 -31.98 18.44
C VAL A 12 20.20 -32.14 19.60
N ALA A 13 19.88 -31.04 20.28
CA ALA A 13 18.84 -31.01 21.30
C ALA A 13 17.48 -30.72 20.65
N ALA A 14 16.52 -31.65 20.81
CA ALA A 14 15.15 -31.47 20.37
C ALA A 14 14.37 -30.63 21.39
N LEU A 15 13.85 -29.47 20.97
CA LEU A 15 12.93 -28.65 21.77
C LEU A 15 11.50 -29.16 21.57
N VAL A 16 10.86 -29.61 22.65
CA VAL A 16 9.44 -29.99 22.67
C VAL A 16 8.62 -28.77 23.06
N PHE A 17 7.72 -28.33 22.18
CA PHE A 17 6.72 -27.30 22.48
C PHE A 17 5.40 -27.95 22.90
N THR A 18 4.89 -27.56 24.07
CA THR A 18 3.53 -27.88 24.52
C THR A 18 2.60 -26.71 24.20
N PRO A 19 1.39 -26.94 23.65
CA PRO A 19 0.43 -25.86 23.39
C PRO A 19 -0.25 -25.42 24.69
N ALA A 20 -0.35 -24.10 24.88
CA ALA A 20 -1.13 -23.49 25.95
C ALA A 20 -2.60 -23.31 25.51
N ALA A 21 -3.53 -23.72 26.37
CA ALA A 21 -4.97 -23.58 26.16
C ALA A 21 -5.41 -22.10 26.33
N ALA A 22 -6.26 -21.62 25.42
CA ALA A 22 -6.87 -20.29 25.49
C ALA A 22 -8.11 -20.29 26.41
N PRO A 23 -8.32 -19.26 27.24
CA PRO A 23 -9.55 -19.13 28.02
C PRO A 23 -10.70 -18.56 27.17
N SER A 24 -11.84 -19.26 27.16
CA SER A 24 -13.10 -18.76 26.61
C SER A 24 -13.83 -17.89 27.64
N GLY A 25 -13.89 -16.59 27.40
CA GLY A 25 -14.71 -15.65 28.18
C GLY A 25 -15.67 -14.92 27.26
N ALA A 26 -16.89 -15.42 27.12
CA ALA A 26 -17.98 -14.71 26.45
C ALA A 26 -18.40 -13.50 27.32
N ARG A 27 -18.27 -12.29 26.77
CA ARG A 27 -18.73 -11.05 27.42
C ARG A 27 -20.04 -10.63 26.77
N ALA A 28 -21.07 -10.48 27.59
CA ALA A 28 -22.41 -10.06 27.18
C ALA A 28 -22.39 -8.64 26.58
N VAL A 29 -23.11 -8.47 25.48
CA VAL A 29 -23.36 -7.20 24.80
C VAL A 29 -24.45 -6.43 25.56
N PRO A 30 -24.24 -5.17 25.97
CA PRO A 30 -25.32 -4.37 26.52
C PRO A 30 -26.23 -3.83 25.42
N VAL A 31 -27.52 -3.90 25.71
CA VAL A 31 -28.66 -3.37 24.95
C VAL A 31 -28.53 -1.84 24.82
N LEU A 32 -28.72 -1.32 23.61
CA LEU A 32 -28.79 0.12 23.33
C LEU A 32 -30.17 0.68 23.74
N ASP A 33 -30.12 1.75 24.53
CA ASP A 33 -31.26 2.60 24.90
C ASP A 33 -31.40 3.75 23.88
N PRO A 34 -32.59 4.01 23.30
CA PRO A 34 -32.77 5.11 22.36
C PRO A 34 -33.32 6.34 23.10
N GLY A 35 -32.44 7.27 23.50
CA GLY A 35 -32.92 8.57 23.97
C GLY A 35 -31.85 9.54 24.43
N GLY A 36 -31.84 10.73 23.82
CA GLY A 36 -31.39 11.96 24.47
C GLY A 36 -30.13 12.59 23.91
N GLY A 37 -30.30 13.77 23.31
CA GLY A 37 -29.23 14.57 22.72
C GLY A 37 -28.17 15.08 23.69
N GLY A 38 -27.00 15.38 23.11
CA GLY A 38 -25.90 16.09 23.74
C GLY A 38 -24.86 16.43 22.68
N GLY A 39 -24.77 17.71 22.32
CA GLY A 39 -23.71 18.23 21.48
C GLY A 39 -22.35 18.13 22.17
N GLY A 40 -21.32 17.82 21.38
CA GLY A 40 -19.92 17.86 21.79
C GLY A 40 -19.23 16.50 21.74
N THR A 41 -18.68 16.16 20.56
CA THR A 41 -17.25 15.87 20.38
C THR A 41 -16.98 15.89 18.88
N ASP A 42 -16.25 16.90 18.44
CA ASP A 42 -15.59 16.93 17.14
C ASP A 42 -14.41 15.93 17.23
N GLN A 43 -14.73 14.64 17.17
CA GLN A 43 -13.75 13.63 16.82
C GLN A 43 -13.69 13.65 15.30
N GLY A 44 -12.52 14.00 14.76
CA GLY A 44 -12.25 14.06 13.32
C GLY A 44 -12.96 12.93 12.60
N GLY A 45 -14.02 13.29 11.87
CA GLY A 45 -14.73 12.35 11.04
C GLY A 45 -13.78 11.76 10.00
N PRO A 46 -14.09 10.58 9.44
CA PRO A 46 -13.36 10.06 8.29
C PRO A 46 -13.27 11.13 7.19
N SER A 47 -12.15 11.18 6.46
CA SER A 47 -11.98 12.09 5.33
C SER A 47 -13.15 11.87 4.38
N ILE A 48 -13.83 12.96 4.02
CA ILE A 48 -15.06 12.93 3.21
C ILE A 48 -14.75 12.47 1.77
N ASP A 49 -13.48 12.33 1.40
CA ASP A 49 -12.99 12.01 0.05
C ASP A 49 -12.38 10.61 -0.12
N SER A 50 -12.63 9.66 0.80
CA SER A 50 -12.24 8.26 0.61
C SER A 50 -12.83 7.56 -0.64
N GLY A 51 -13.71 8.24 -1.39
CA GLY A 51 -14.45 7.69 -2.53
C GLY A 51 -13.65 7.44 -3.81
N GLY A 52 -12.32 7.38 -3.77
CA GLY A 52 -11.48 7.12 -4.95
C GLY A 52 -11.63 8.17 -6.06
N ALA A 53 -12.10 9.38 -5.71
CA ALA A 53 -12.32 10.46 -6.65
C ALA A 53 -11.01 11.16 -7.03
N CYS A 54 -10.90 11.57 -8.29
CA CYS A 54 -9.72 12.28 -8.75
C CYS A 54 -9.65 13.69 -8.16
N SER A 55 -8.55 14.00 -7.47
CA SER A 55 -8.28 15.35 -6.93
C SER A 55 -7.20 16.06 -7.74
N SER A 56 -6.19 15.34 -8.23
CA SER A 56 -5.15 15.91 -9.09
C SER A 56 -4.82 15.02 -10.28
N THR A 57 -5.02 15.55 -11.49
CA THR A 57 -4.72 14.87 -12.76
C THR A 57 -3.45 15.46 -13.37
N HIS A 58 -2.57 14.61 -13.89
CA HIS A 58 -1.33 15.02 -14.55
C HIS A 58 -1.18 14.34 -15.91
N THR A 59 -1.16 15.12 -16.98
CA THR A 59 -1.00 14.63 -18.36
C THR A 59 0.36 15.06 -18.90
N PHE A 60 1.16 14.11 -19.39
CA PHE A 60 2.55 14.35 -19.83
C PHE A 60 2.72 14.40 -21.35
N SER A 61 1.85 13.71 -22.08
CA SER A 61 1.97 13.45 -23.51
C SER A 61 0.58 13.15 -24.09
N SER A 62 0.48 12.88 -25.39
CA SER A 62 -0.80 12.64 -26.07
C SER A 62 -0.68 11.56 -27.16
N GLY A 63 -1.82 11.08 -27.65
CA GLY A 63 -1.87 10.04 -28.69
C GLY A 63 -1.21 8.73 -28.24
N SER A 64 -0.45 8.09 -29.13
CA SER A 64 0.20 6.80 -28.82
C SER A 64 1.24 6.88 -27.70
N THR A 65 1.73 8.08 -27.37
CA THR A 65 2.69 8.28 -26.27
C THR A 65 2.03 8.77 -25.00
N LEU A 66 0.69 8.94 -24.95
CA LEU A 66 -0.06 9.42 -23.79
C LEU A 66 0.46 8.79 -22.49
N PHE A 67 0.55 9.62 -21.46
CA PHE A 67 0.80 9.21 -20.11
C PHE A 67 0.05 10.18 -19.21
N GLU A 68 -0.92 9.65 -18.49
CA GLU A 68 -1.77 10.42 -17.59
C GLU A 68 -1.93 9.67 -16.27
N THR A 69 -1.92 10.41 -15.16
CA THR A 69 -2.14 9.84 -13.84
C THR A 69 -3.12 10.70 -13.05
N CYS A 70 -3.84 10.05 -12.15
CA CYS A 70 -4.73 10.72 -11.22
C CYS A 70 -4.41 10.33 -9.78
N PHE A 71 -4.42 11.31 -8.88
CA PHE A 71 -4.29 11.11 -7.44
C PHE A 71 -5.52 11.60 -6.69
N THR A 72 -5.93 10.88 -5.65
CA THR A 72 -6.92 11.33 -4.66
C THR A 72 -6.30 12.38 -3.73
N SER A 73 -7.15 13.11 -3.02
CA SER A 73 -6.73 14.07 -1.99
C SER A 73 -5.99 13.38 -0.82
N ASP A 74 -6.32 12.11 -0.57
CA ASP A 74 -5.71 11.28 0.47
C ASP A 74 -4.42 10.55 0.02
N GLY A 75 -4.03 10.69 -1.25
CA GLY A 75 -2.73 10.21 -1.75
C GLY A 75 -2.76 8.79 -2.31
N ASN A 76 -3.91 8.39 -2.84
CA ASN A 76 -4.02 7.20 -3.66
C ASN A 76 -3.84 7.53 -5.13
N MET A 77 -3.20 6.64 -5.91
CA MET A 77 -3.05 6.81 -7.36
C MET A 77 -4.12 6.01 -8.10
N VAL A 78 -5.25 6.63 -8.36
CA VAL A 78 -6.45 5.93 -8.83
C VAL A 78 -6.60 5.86 -10.35
N GLU A 79 -5.73 6.50 -11.13
CA GLU A 79 -5.63 6.29 -12.58
C GLU A 79 -4.18 6.24 -13.01
N PHE A 80 -3.90 5.34 -13.96
CA PHE A 80 -2.63 5.24 -14.67
C PHE A 80 -2.90 4.87 -16.13
N LYS A 81 -2.88 5.88 -16.99
CA LYS A 81 -3.17 5.73 -18.43
C LYS A 81 -1.91 5.78 -19.26
N VAL A 82 -1.79 4.88 -20.22
CA VAL A 82 -0.66 4.81 -21.15
C VAL A 82 -1.12 4.65 -22.59
N GLY A 83 -0.63 5.49 -23.50
CA GLY A 83 -0.98 5.43 -24.92
C GLY A 83 -2.47 5.56 -25.22
N VAL A 84 -2.84 5.30 -26.47
CA VAL A 84 -4.21 5.28 -26.95
C VAL A 84 -4.42 4.00 -27.74
N VAL A 85 -5.36 3.16 -27.33
CA VAL A 85 -5.72 1.89 -27.95
C VAL A 85 -7.23 1.88 -28.19
N GLY A 86 -7.68 1.38 -29.35
CA GLY A 86 -9.12 1.33 -29.65
C GLY A 86 -9.83 2.69 -29.74
N GLY A 87 -9.10 3.79 -29.82
CA GLY A 87 -9.66 5.15 -29.90
C GLY A 87 -9.75 5.91 -28.57
N GLY A 88 -9.28 5.33 -27.45
CA GLY A 88 -9.23 6.00 -26.15
C GLY A 88 -7.93 5.73 -25.37
N PRO A 89 -7.65 6.48 -24.29
CA PRO A 89 -6.58 6.17 -23.35
C PRO A 89 -6.71 4.75 -22.83
N PHE A 90 -5.57 4.05 -22.68
CA PHE A 90 -5.56 2.72 -22.09
C PHE A 90 -5.23 2.82 -20.60
N GLU A 91 -6.21 2.50 -19.75
CA GLU A 91 -6.15 2.59 -18.28
C GLU A 91 -5.65 1.28 -17.67
N LEU A 92 -4.79 1.37 -16.65
CA LEU A 92 -4.16 0.21 -15.98
C LEU A 92 -4.59 0.04 -14.51
N ILE A 93 -5.36 0.98 -13.95
CA ILE A 93 -5.81 0.93 -12.54
C ILE A 93 -7.31 1.08 -12.45
N ARG A 94 -7.88 2.10 -13.10
CA ARG A 94 -9.30 2.47 -12.91
C ARG A 94 -10.27 1.73 -13.82
N SER A 95 -10.21 0.40 -13.84
CA SER A 95 -11.17 -0.44 -14.55
C SER A 95 -11.99 -1.23 -13.55
N GLY A 96 -13.32 -1.14 -13.61
CA GLY A 96 -14.16 -1.91 -12.68
C GLY A 96 -14.00 -1.49 -11.21
N ALA A 97 -13.79 -2.46 -10.33
CA ALA A 97 -13.62 -2.25 -8.90
C ALA A 97 -12.12 -2.15 -8.58
N PHE A 98 -11.63 -0.92 -8.43
CA PHE A 98 -10.21 -0.67 -8.21
C PHE A 98 -9.89 -0.39 -6.75
N VAL A 99 -8.74 -0.85 -6.28
CA VAL A 99 -8.19 -0.46 -4.97
C VAL A 99 -6.80 0.12 -5.09
N GLU A 100 -6.58 1.28 -4.51
CA GLU A 100 -5.22 1.79 -4.35
C GLU A 100 -5.09 2.33 -2.94
N GLY A 101 -3.92 2.12 -2.33
CA GLY A 101 -3.83 2.39 -0.91
C GLY A 101 -2.47 2.22 -0.28
N TYR A 102 -2.47 2.46 1.02
CA TYR A 102 -1.31 2.32 1.88
C TYR A 102 -1.74 2.03 3.32
N ALA A 103 -0.85 1.36 4.05
CA ALA A 103 -1.06 1.06 5.47
C ALA A 103 0.22 1.33 6.25
N LEU A 104 0.06 1.88 7.45
CA LEU A 104 1.14 2.18 8.38
C LEU A 104 0.93 1.42 9.69
N CYS A 105 1.89 0.57 10.04
CA CYS A 105 1.79 -0.33 11.18
C CYS A 105 3.02 -0.25 12.08
N SER A 106 2.85 -0.69 13.33
CA SER A 106 3.94 -0.88 14.30
C SER A 106 3.63 -2.04 15.24
N THR A 107 4.66 -2.68 15.82
CA THR A 107 4.43 -3.79 16.75
C THR A 107 3.65 -3.37 17.99
N ALA A 108 3.89 -2.15 18.47
CA ALA A 108 3.31 -1.68 19.73
C ALA A 108 1.81 -1.31 19.64
N GLY A 109 1.24 -1.16 18.44
CA GLY A 109 -0.19 -0.81 18.31
C GLY A 109 -0.89 -1.32 17.06
N GLY A 110 -0.32 -2.28 16.34
CA GLY A 110 -0.93 -2.80 15.12
C GLY A 110 -0.95 -1.76 13.99
N VAL A 111 -2.08 -1.66 13.30
CA VAL A 111 -2.30 -0.70 12.21
C VAL A 111 -2.65 0.65 12.84
N SER A 112 -1.80 1.66 12.62
CA SER A 112 -2.06 3.03 13.09
C SER A 112 -2.95 3.81 12.11
N GLY A 113 -2.90 3.47 10.82
CA GLY A 113 -3.82 3.98 9.83
C GLY A 113 -3.66 3.23 8.51
N PHE A 114 -4.76 3.14 7.77
CA PHE A 114 -4.77 2.65 6.40
C PHE A 114 -5.73 3.45 5.55
N ASP A 115 -5.48 3.44 4.26
CA ASP A 115 -6.36 3.94 3.22
C ASP A 115 -6.32 2.94 2.07
N ALA A 116 -7.47 2.45 1.64
CA ALA A 116 -7.62 1.51 0.54
C ALA A 116 -8.66 2.01 -0.47
N SER A 117 -8.73 3.33 -0.68
CA SER A 117 -9.65 3.96 -1.63
C SER A 117 -11.10 3.52 -1.37
N VAL A 118 -11.78 2.96 -2.36
CA VAL A 118 -13.19 2.57 -2.31
C VAL A 118 -13.52 1.48 -1.28
N LEU A 119 -12.52 0.73 -0.77
CA LEU A 119 -12.73 -0.23 0.32
C LEU A 119 -12.75 0.43 1.71
N GLY A 120 -12.38 1.70 1.78
CA GLY A 120 -12.44 2.52 2.97
C GLY A 120 -11.07 2.86 3.54
N GLU A 121 -11.11 3.63 4.61
CA GLU A 121 -9.94 4.14 5.32
C GLU A 121 -10.21 4.22 6.82
N THR A 122 -9.14 4.26 7.60
CA THR A 122 -9.21 4.53 9.03
C THR A 122 -7.89 5.04 9.58
N GLY A 123 -7.94 5.68 10.74
CA GLY A 123 -6.75 6.00 11.52
C GLY A 123 -5.91 7.17 11.00
N PHE A 124 -6.38 7.91 10.00
CA PHE A 124 -5.76 9.15 9.54
C PHE A 124 -6.69 10.35 9.73
N ASN A 125 -6.10 11.50 10.09
CA ASN A 125 -6.77 12.81 10.00
C ASN A 125 -6.78 13.29 8.54
N ASP A 126 -7.52 14.38 8.30
CA ASP A 126 -7.61 15.04 6.99
C ASP A 126 -6.22 15.33 6.37
N PRO A 127 -6.08 15.18 5.05
CA PRO A 127 -4.83 15.43 4.36
C PRO A 127 -4.54 16.92 4.22
N THR A 128 -3.24 17.23 4.17
CA THR A 128 -2.76 18.53 3.69
C THR A 128 -2.07 18.33 2.34
N ILE A 129 -2.47 19.13 1.35
CA ILE A 129 -2.00 19.02 -0.03
C ILE A 129 -1.15 20.24 -0.38
N ALA A 130 0.00 20.00 -1.01
CA ALA A 130 0.88 21.05 -1.51
C ALA A 130 1.32 20.76 -2.95
N GLN A 131 1.08 21.71 -3.84
CA GLN A 131 1.55 21.72 -5.23
C GLN A 131 2.18 23.09 -5.52
N PRO A 132 3.51 23.26 -5.31
CA PRO A 132 4.16 24.57 -5.41
C PRO A 132 4.13 25.17 -6.82
N GLY A 133 3.91 24.36 -7.86
CA GLY A 133 3.71 24.82 -9.23
C GLY A 133 2.25 25.17 -9.57
N GLY A 134 1.33 25.09 -8.61
CA GLY A 134 -0.11 25.24 -8.82
C GLY A 134 -0.84 23.89 -8.93
N ALA A 135 -2.17 23.95 -8.99
CA ALA A 135 -3.02 22.77 -9.10
C ALA A 135 -2.59 21.90 -10.30
N ASN A 136 -2.65 20.58 -10.16
CA ASN A 136 -2.31 19.63 -11.23
C ASN A 136 -0.85 19.69 -11.71
N THR A 137 0.07 20.12 -10.82
CA THR A 137 1.51 20.11 -11.11
C THR A 137 2.30 19.27 -10.11
N PHE A 138 3.45 18.76 -10.57
CA PHE A 138 4.44 18.12 -9.70
C PHE A 138 5.47 19.14 -9.17
N PRO A 139 6.06 18.90 -7.99
CA PRO A 139 5.77 17.79 -7.09
C PRO A 139 4.43 17.96 -6.36
N LEU A 140 3.62 16.90 -6.35
CA LEU A 140 2.44 16.80 -5.50
C LEU A 140 2.89 16.23 -4.18
N THR A 141 2.54 16.88 -3.08
CA THR A 141 2.81 16.39 -1.73
C THR A 141 1.53 16.29 -0.95
N ILE A 142 1.28 15.12 -0.36
CA ILE A 142 0.13 14.85 0.50
C ILE A 142 0.66 14.40 1.85
N THR A 143 0.27 15.10 2.91
CA THR A 143 0.69 14.77 4.28
C THR A 143 -0.52 14.46 5.13
N ARG A 144 -0.52 13.32 5.80
CA ARG A 144 -1.54 12.89 6.76
C ARG A 144 -0.90 12.59 8.10
N THR A 145 -1.64 12.78 9.18
CA THR A 145 -1.22 12.37 10.52
C THR A 145 -2.15 11.28 11.03
N THR A 146 -1.64 10.32 11.79
CA THR A 146 -2.51 9.29 12.34
C THR A 146 -3.35 9.85 13.48
N THR A 147 -4.60 9.39 13.62
CA THR A 147 -5.53 9.87 14.67
C THR A 147 -5.05 9.50 16.08
N ASP A 148 -4.22 8.45 16.19
CA ASP A 148 -3.52 8.05 17.42
C ASP A 148 -2.31 8.95 17.77
N GLY A 149 -1.96 9.92 16.92
CA GLY A 149 -0.86 10.87 17.11
C GLY A 149 0.54 10.27 17.03
N ARG A 150 0.68 9.02 16.59
CA ARG A 150 1.97 8.30 16.58
C ARG A 150 2.82 8.58 15.36
N PHE A 151 2.19 8.88 14.23
CA PHE A 151 2.91 9.09 12.98
C PHE A 151 2.42 10.30 12.19
N SER A 152 3.36 10.90 11.45
CA SER A 152 3.08 11.72 10.28
C SER A 152 3.59 11.00 9.04
N LEU A 153 2.71 10.83 8.05
CA LEU A 153 3.02 10.24 6.76
C LEU A 153 3.01 11.34 5.69
N LYS A 154 4.16 11.54 5.05
CA LYS A 154 4.30 12.46 3.92
C LYS A 154 4.55 11.65 2.65
N GLN A 155 3.69 11.83 1.67
CA GLN A 155 3.78 11.23 0.34
C GLN A 155 4.16 12.32 -0.65
N LYS A 156 5.29 12.16 -1.33
CA LYS A 156 5.73 13.06 -2.40
C LYS A 156 5.75 12.31 -3.72
N PHE A 157 4.91 12.78 -4.63
CA PHE A 157 4.75 12.21 -5.95
C PHE A 157 5.59 12.98 -6.96
N SER A 158 6.13 12.25 -7.91
CA SER A 158 6.78 12.76 -9.10
C SER A 158 6.58 11.77 -10.23
N ALA A 159 6.66 12.22 -11.47
CA ALA A 159 6.62 11.31 -12.60
C ALA A 159 7.54 11.79 -13.73
N SER A 160 7.85 10.87 -14.64
CA SER A 160 8.76 11.09 -15.76
C SER A 160 8.10 10.77 -17.09
N ALA A 161 8.66 11.32 -18.17
CA ALA A 161 8.20 11.03 -19.54
C ALA A 161 8.30 9.54 -19.91
N SER A 162 9.07 8.74 -19.17
CA SER A 162 9.19 7.30 -19.35
C SER A 162 8.07 6.50 -18.69
N ARG A 163 6.90 7.10 -18.40
CA ARG A 163 5.75 6.45 -17.74
C ARG A 163 6.10 5.84 -16.39
N ILE A 164 6.92 6.54 -15.61
CA ILE A 164 7.29 6.13 -14.25
C ILE A 164 6.74 7.16 -13.28
N VAL A 165 5.90 6.72 -12.35
CA VAL A 165 5.53 7.49 -11.15
C VAL A 165 6.41 7.03 -10.00
N THR A 166 7.07 7.95 -9.32
CA THR A 166 7.79 7.70 -8.08
C THR A 166 7.04 8.33 -6.92
N ILE A 167 6.78 7.53 -5.89
CA ILE A 167 6.18 7.95 -4.63
C ILE A 167 7.24 7.81 -3.55
N THR A 168 7.77 8.93 -3.08
CA THR A 168 8.63 8.98 -1.90
C THR A 168 7.75 9.14 -0.67
N MET A 169 7.77 8.16 0.23
CA MET A 169 6.99 8.17 1.47
C MET A 169 7.92 8.31 2.66
N SER A 170 7.71 9.36 3.44
CA SER A 170 8.45 9.66 4.68
C SER A 170 7.54 9.45 5.89
N VAL A 171 7.96 8.60 6.82
CA VAL A 171 7.26 8.31 8.07
C VAL A 171 8.03 8.94 9.22
N THR A 172 7.42 9.91 9.89
CA THR A 172 7.95 10.54 11.10
C THR A 172 7.25 9.97 12.32
N ASN A 173 8.01 9.57 13.34
CA ASN A 173 7.45 9.23 14.65
C ASN A 173 7.19 10.52 15.42
N THR A 174 5.91 10.85 15.64
CA THR A 174 5.47 12.06 16.35
C THR A 174 5.16 11.80 17.82
N SER A 175 5.26 10.54 18.27
CA SER A 175 5.05 10.20 19.67
C SER A 175 6.25 10.62 20.55
N GLY A 176 6.06 10.58 21.86
CA GLY A 176 7.12 10.88 22.84
C GLY A 176 8.13 9.75 23.09
N GLY A 177 8.01 8.60 22.40
CA GLY A 177 8.86 7.43 22.62
C GLY A 177 9.17 6.67 21.34
N ASP A 178 10.09 5.72 21.42
CA ASP A 178 10.52 4.94 20.27
C ASP A 178 9.44 3.96 19.81
N LEU A 179 9.24 3.87 18.50
CA LEU A 179 8.28 2.96 17.88
C LEU A 179 9.01 1.85 17.14
N ALA A 180 8.86 0.62 17.63
CA ALA A 180 9.50 -0.56 17.06
C ALA A 180 8.62 -1.29 16.04
N GLY A 181 9.29 -2.00 15.12
CA GLY A 181 8.63 -2.84 14.11
C GLY A 181 7.73 -2.06 13.17
N VAL A 182 8.12 -0.82 12.85
CA VAL A 182 7.34 0.04 11.95
C VAL A 182 7.41 -0.53 10.54
N LYS A 183 6.24 -0.65 9.90
CA LYS A 183 6.10 -1.10 8.52
C LYS A 183 5.23 -0.11 7.75
N LEU A 184 5.59 0.11 6.49
CA LEU A 184 4.81 0.91 5.55
C LEU A 184 4.53 0.07 4.31
N SER A 185 3.26 -0.03 3.93
CA SER A 185 2.83 -0.74 2.73
C SER A 185 2.28 0.23 1.70
N ARG A 186 2.54 -0.07 0.43
CA ARG A 186 1.81 0.45 -0.72
C ARG A 186 1.10 -0.71 -1.41
N LEU A 187 -0.12 -0.45 -1.85
CA LEU A 187 -1.06 -1.38 -2.43
C LEU A 187 -1.57 -0.72 -3.72
N GLY A 188 -1.59 -1.48 -4.80
CA GLY A 188 -2.27 -1.11 -6.03
C GLY A 188 -2.93 -2.33 -6.60
N ASP A 189 -4.21 -2.23 -6.78
CA ASP A 189 -5.00 -3.06 -7.67
C ASP A 189 -4.62 -2.73 -9.10
N ILE A 190 -4.49 -3.77 -9.90
CA ILE A 190 -3.98 -3.65 -11.25
C ILE A 190 -4.99 -4.33 -12.16
N ASP A 191 -6.06 -3.60 -12.45
CA ASP A 191 -7.08 -3.99 -13.42
C ASP A 191 -6.59 -3.65 -14.83
N LEU A 192 -6.00 -4.63 -15.51
CA LEU A 192 -5.61 -4.45 -16.91
C LEU A 192 -6.84 -4.68 -17.79
N ILE A 193 -6.99 -3.85 -18.83
CA ILE A 193 -7.92 -4.01 -19.96
C ILE A 193 -9.44 -3.81 -19.80
N GLY A 194 -9.94 -3.15 -18.75
CA GLY A 194 -11.13 -2.30 -18.92
C GLY A 194 -12.51 -2.98 -18.93
N GLU A 195 -12.63 -4.30 -18.87
CA GLU A 195 -13.95 -4.93 -18.77
C GLU A 195 -14.35 -5.11 -17.32
N VAL A 196 -15.53 -4.59 -16.96
CA VAL A 196 -16.09 -4.51 -15.59
C VAL A 196 -16.26 -5.88 -14.89
N PHE A 197 -15.87 -6.97 -15.56
CA PHE A 197 -15.94 -8.36 -15.10
C PHE A 197 -14.82 -9.24 -15.68
N ASP A 198 -13.72 -8.66 -16.19
CA ASP A 198 -12.58 -9.48 -16.66
C ASP A 198 -11.77 -10.00 -15.48
N ILE A 199 -12.32 -11.00 -14.79
CA ILE A 199 -11.56 -11.83 -13.86
C ILE A 199 -10.70 -12.86 -14.61
N HIS A 200 -10.56 -12.79 -15.95
CA HIS A 200 -10.25 -13.96 -16.78
C HIS A 200 -8.91 -13.93 -17.54
N ASN A 201 -8.01 -12.98 -17.29
CA ASN A 201 -6.66 -13.05 -17.88
C ASN A 201 -5.52 -12.33 -17.13
N ASP A 202 -5.76 -11.75 -15.94
CA ASP A 202 -4.65 -11.16 -15.19
C ASP A 202 -3.74 -12.20 -14.54
N PHE A 203 -2.44 -12.02 -14.74
CA PHE A 203 -1.39 -12.84 -14.15
C PHE A 203 -0.52 -12.00 -13.24
N GLY A 204 -0.23 -12.52 -12.05
CA GLY A 204 0.68 -11.88 -11.11
C GLY A 204 2.03 -12.58 -11.01
N LEU A 205 3.10 -11.80 -10.92
CA LEU A 205 4.41 -12.26 -10.53
C LEU A 205 5.00 -11.32 -9.47
N SER A 206 5.54 -11.88 -8.40
CA SER A 206 6.33 -11.12 -7.43
C SER A 206 7.78 -11.59 -7.41
N THR A 207 8.71 -10.64 -7.44
CA THR A 207 10.11 -10.85 -7.08
C THR A 207 10.35 -10.41 -5.64
N ARG A 208 11.60 -10.23 -5.23
CA ARG A 208 11.93 -9.65 -3.91
C ARG A 208 11.57 -8.16 -3.81
N ARG A 209 11.55 -7.41 -4.93
CA ARG A 209 11.39 -5.95 -4.91
C ARG A 209 10.26 -5.43 -5.78
N SER A 210 9.66 -6.28 -6.60
CA SER A 210 8.63 -5.88 -7.56
C SER A 210 7.48 -6.85 -7.48
N ALA A 211 6.26 -6.31 -7.52
CA ALA A 211 5.05 -7.05 -7.85
C ALA A 211 4.58 -6.53 -9.21
N ILE A 212 4.30 -7.45 -10.12
CA ILE A 212 3.93 -7.19 -11.50
C ILE A 212 2.60 -7.89 -11.70
N VAL A 213 1.62 -7.17 -12.23
CA VAL A 213 0.42 -7.76 -12.79
C VAL A 213 0.43 -7.44 -14.28
N PHE A 214 0.10 -8.43 -15.10
CA PHE A 214 0.16 -8.35 -16.55
C PHE A 214 -0.96 -9.16 -17.19
N ASP A 215 -1.43 -8.71 -18.35
CA ASP A 215 -2.41 -9.39 -19.17
C ASP A 215 -1.79 -9.83 -20.50
N ASN A 216 -2.29 -10.92 -21.05
CA ASN A 216 -1.86 -11.50 -22.31
C ASN A 216 -2.89 -11.26 -23.45
N PRO A 217 -2.50 -10.58 -24.56
CA PRO A 217 -1.18 -10.01 -24.83
C PRO A 217 -1.10 -8.51 -24.54
N GLY A 218 -0.19 -8.12 -23.65
CA GLY A 218 0.67 -6.95 -23.92
C GLY A 218 0.51 -5.72 -23.04
N SER A 219 -0.09 -5.84 -21.85
CA SER A 219 -0.08 -4.78 -20.85
C SER A 219 0.51 -5.29 -19.53
N ALA A 220 1.23 -4.42 -18.84
CA ALA A 220 1.71 -4.71 -17.49
C ALA A 220 1.82 -3.44 -16.67
N LEU A 221 1.51 -3.54 -15.38
CA LEU A 221 1.85 -2.52 -14.40
C LEU A 221 2.69 -3.15 -13.31
N THR A 222 3.79 -2.47 -12.98
CA THR A 222 4.76 -2.94 -11.99
C THR A 222 4.82 -1.98 -10.81
N LEU A 223 4.63 -2.50 -9.60
CA LEU A 223 4.91 -1.82 -8.35
C LEU A 223 6.26 -2.28 -7.80
N THR A 224 7.24 -1.37 -7.69
CA THR A 224 8.59 -1.68 -7.22
C THR A 224 8.99 -0.87 -5.99
N GLY A 225 9.56 -1.53 -4.98
CA GLY A 225 10.28 -0.86 -3.89
C GLY A 225 11.72 -0.52 -4.28
N THR A 226 12.04 0.77 -4.42
CA THR A 226 13.34 1.23 -4.96
C THR A 226 14.39 1.60 -3.91
N SER A 227 14.04 1.90 -2.66
CA SER A 227 14.98 2.30 -1.60
C SER A 227 16.02 1.24 -1.26
N ARG A 228 17.29 1.56 -1.50
CA ARG A 228 18.41 0.66 -1.22
C ARG A 228 18.64 0.51 0.29
N GLY A 229 19.17 -0.63 0.71
CA GLY A 229 19.52 -0.92 2.10
C GLY A 229 18.33 -1.15 3.04
N ARG A 230 17.09 -1.07 2.54
CA ARG A 230 15.89 -1.35 3.32
C ARG A 230 15.22 -2.64 2.82
N PRO A 231 14.92 -3.61 3.70
CA PRO A 231 14.14 -4.77 3.33
C PRO A 231 12.74 -4.35 2.86
N VAL A 232 12.39 -4.77 1.64
CA VAL A 232 11.04 -4.72 1.10
C VAL A 232 10.58 -6.15 0.83
N VAL A 233 9.31 -6.40 1.09
CA VAL A 233 8.61 -7.62 0.67
C VAL A 233 7.57 -7.19 -0.34
N THR A 234 7.59 -7.81 -1.51
CA THR A 234 6.56 -7.64 -2.53
C THR A 234 5.77 -8.92 -2.68
N SER A 235 4.48 -8.79 -2.93
CA SER A 235 3.56 -9.91 -3.10
C SER A 235 2.47 -9.53 -4.09
N VAL A 236 1.99 -10.53 -4.82
CA VAL A 236 0.74 -10.47 -5.57
C VAL A 236 -0.28 -11.37 -4.86
N GLY A 237 -1.55 -11.02 -4.93
CA GLY A 237 -2.63 -11.80 -4.33
C GLY A 237 -3.99 -11.32 -4.82
N PHE A 238 -5.04 -12.03 -4.42
CA PHE A 238 -6.38 -11.79 -4.93
C PHE A 238 -7.06 -10.60 -4.28
N PHE A 239 -7.89 -9.90 -5.05
CA PHE A 239 -8.77 -8.88 -4.54
C PHE A 239 -9.95 -9.49 -3.73
N PRO A 240 -10.38 -8.90 -2.59
CA PRO A 240 -9.78 -7.83 -1.80
C PRO A 240 -9.06 -8.36 -0.54
N ASP A 241 -7.87 -8.96 -0.67
CA ASP A 241 -7.12 -9.48 0.49
C ASP A 241 -6.22 -8.45 1.20
N ASN A 242 -6.28 -8.43 2.54
CA ASN A 242 -5.29 -7.77 3.42
C ASN A 242 -4.94 -6.31 3.05
N HIS A 243 -5.88 -5.54 2.51
CA HIS A 243 -5.68 -4.15 2.10
C HIS A 243 -5.43 -3.21 3.29
N ASP A 244 -6.01 -3.55 4.45
CA ASP A 244 -6.02 -2.78 5.69
C ASP A 244 -4.82 -3.03 6.61
N SER A 245 -3.84 -3.84 6.20
CA SER A 245 -2.74 -4.29 7.06
C SER A 245 -1.36 -4.11 6.43
N CYS A 246 -0.29 -4.31 7.22
CA CYS A 246 1.08 -4.43 6.71
C CYS A 246 1.57 -5.87 6.59
N ALA A 247 0.66 -6.84 6.60
CA ALA A 247 0.99 -8.20 6.22
C ALA A 247 1.17 -8.27 4.69
N PRO A 248 2.14 -9.07 4.18
CA PRO A 248 2.16 -9.43 2.77
C PRO A 248 0.84 -10.08 2.37
N LEU A 249 0.51 -10.02 1.08
CA LEU A 249 -0.60 -10.79 0.53
C LEU A 249 -0.29 -12.28 0.65
N ALA A 250 -1.33 -13.12 0.72
CA ALA A 250 -1.18 -14.57 0.68
C ALA A 250 -0.69 -14.93 -0.72
N GLY A 251 0.63 -14.98 -0.90
CA GLY A 251 1.24 -15.11 -2.21
C GLY A 251 0.63 -16.25 -3.01
N VAL A 252 0.12 -15.95 -4.20
CA VAL A 252 -0.55 -16.93 -5.05
C VAL A 252 0.44 -17.51 -6.03
N SER A 253 0.42 -18.84 -6.18
CA SER A 253 1.09 -19.49 -7.30
C SER A 253 0.17 -19.38 -8.50
N VAL A 254 0.58 -18.59 -9.49
CA VAL A 254 -0.14 -18.31 -10.74
C VAL A 254 -0.62 -19.62 -11.38
N THR A 255 -1.88 -19.97 -11.19
CA THR A 255 -2.49 -21.16 -11.82
C THR A 255 -3.76 -20.85 -12.60
N GLY A 256 -4.23 -19.60 -12.55
CA GLY A 256 -5.36 -19.14 -13.33
C GLY A 256 -5.46 -17.63 -13.32
N PRO A 257 -6.29 -17.09 -14.21
CA PRO A 257 -6.63 -15.69 -14.21
C PRO A 257 -7.57 -15.35 -13.06
N GLU A 258 -7.28 -14.26 -12.36
CA GLU A 258 -8.07 -13.72 -11.25
C GLU A 258 -7.85 -12.20 -11.16
N ASP A 259 -8.67 -11.51 -10.38
CA ASP A 259 -8.48 -10.10 -10.04
C ASP A 259 -7.32 -9.95 -9.04
N MET A 260 -6.25 -9.23 -9.45
CA MET A 260 -4.94 -9.30 -8.85
C MET A 260 -4.45 -7.95 -8.32
N MET A 261 -4.11 -7.94 -7.04
CA MET A 261 -3.46 -6.81 -6.39
C MET A 261 -1.95 -7.00 -6.26
N ALA A 262 -1.21 -5.90 -6.42
CA ALA A 262 0.19 -5.79 -6.10
C ALA A 262 0.39 -5.06 -4.75
N LYS A 263 1.26 -5.61 -3.91
CA LYS A 263 1.63 -4.97 -2.63
C LYS A 263 3.13 -4.95 -2.43
N ALA A 264 3.62 -3.85 -1.88
CA ALA A 264 5.00 -3.67 -1.47
C ALA A 264 5.05 -3.14 -0.04
N THR A 265 5.71 -3.87 0.86
CA THR A 265 5.83 -3.49 2.28
C THR A 265 7.30 -3.34 2.67
N TYR A 266 7.67 -2.15 3.12
CA TYR A 266 8.97 -1.91 3.75
C TYR A 266 8.92 -2.19 5.26
N ASN A 267 9.98 -2.81 5.77
CA ASN A 267 10.28 -2.80 7.19
C ASN A 267 11.16 -1.58 7.52
N LEU A 268 10.60 -0.61 8.24
CA LEU A 268 11.28 0.62 8.65
C LEU A 268 12.04 0.45 9.97
N GLY A 269 11.86 -0.68 10.67
CA GLY A 269 12.52 -1.01 11.92
C GLY A 269 12.03 -0.18 13.09
N THR A 270 12.94 0.27 13.93
CA THR A 270 12.64 1.25 14.99
C THR A 270 12.80 2.67 14.46
N ILE A 271 11.81 3.50 14.75
CA ILE A 271 11.85 4.95 14.51
C ILE A 271 11.83 5.62 15.88
N ASN A 272 12.90 6.31 16.24
CA ASN A 272 12.98 7.01 17.52
C ASN A 272 12.03 8.21 17.54
N ALA A 273 11.70 8.74 18.73
CA ALA A 273 10.86 9.93 18.83
C ALA A 273 11.45 11.10 18.01
N GLY A 274 10.64 11.69 17.12
CA GLY A 274 11.04 12.78 16.22
C GLY A 274 11.83 12.35 14.97
N ASP A 275 12.30 11.11 14.89
CA ASP A 275 13.04 10.61 13.73
C ASP A 275 12.09 10.39 12.54
N THR A 276 12.66 10.51 11.34
CA THR A 276 11.98 10.20 10.08
C THR A 276 12.69 9.06 9.34
N ARG A 277 11.90 8.16 8.75
CA ARG A 277 12.37 7.14 7.82
C ARG A 277 11.71 7.37 6.47
N GLU A 278 12.52 7.32 5.42
CA GLU A 278 12.07 7.52 4.05
C GLU A 278 12.27 6.26 3.22
N VAL A 279 11.27 5.95 2.41
CA VAL A 279 11.27 4.91 1.38
C VAL A 279 10.65 5.43 0.10
N ALA A 280 10.87 4.72 -1.01
CA ALA A 280 10.32 5.04 -2.31
C ALA A 280 9.73 3.80 -2.98
N PHE A 281 8.62 4.04 -3.66
CA PHE A 281 7.92 3.11 -4.54
C PHE A 281 7.90 3.69 -5.94
N THR A 282 7.90 2.82 -6.95
CA THR A 282 7.70 3.23 -8.34
C THR A 282 6.61 2.39 -8.99
N TYR A 283 5.72 3.06 -9.70
CA TYR A 283 4.82 2.46 -10.68
C TYR A 283 5.40 2.67 -12.07
N SER A 284 5.42 1.62 -12.89
CA SER A 284 5.78 1.69 -14.31
C SER A 284 4.83 0.83 -15.11
N GLY A 285 4.22 1.41 -16.14
CA GLY A 285 3.29 0.72 -17.03
C GLY A 285 3.87 0.62 -18.44
N ASP A 286 3.73 -0.55 -19.05
CA ASP A 286 4.14 -0.86 -20.41
C ASP A 286 2.91 -1.14 -21.30
#